data_AF-A0A1H1PHL9-F1
#
_entry.id   AF-A0A1H1PHL9-F1
#
_cell.length_a   1.000
_cell.length_b   1.000
_cell.length_c   1.000
_cell.angle_alpha   90.00
_cell.angle_beta   90.00
_cell.angle_gamma   90.00
#
_symmetry.space_group_name_H-M   'P 1'
#
loop_
_entity.id
_entity.type
_entity.pdbx_description
1 polymer ?
#
loop_
_entity_poly.entity_id
_entity_poly.type
_entity_poly.pdbx_seq_one_letter_code
_entity_poly.pdbx_strand_id
1 'polypeptide(L)'
;MTVAQQRSILERVARGEISPDDAERELASLDPSQQPNPSDPPVPPVPPVPMAPAAPPTPATPATPAAPAAPPMPAAPATVEQSTTESSTLTVHASLNAAGTIEVACDGEADDVWFEGPYRGSIERDGDNVHVEGQVGDDTLLVVPANAQLHLELNGGDALVRGLRGSFHGDFNVGDVRLEAELTEGESHLDANAGNVTVVLSPDSDVRVVVRCPAEYGMDDRLTKAGRGEYVLGEGTALLEIDGNLAEVSVRVG
;
A
#
# COMPACT_ATOMS: atom_id res chain seq x y z
N MET A 1 -6.89 28.13 25.20
CA MET A 1 -7.48 27.22 26.21
C MET A 1 -6.62 27.27 27.48
N THR A 2 -7.19 27.44 28.69
CA THR A 2 -6.40 27.38 29.92
C THR A 2 -6.57 26.02 30.60
N VAL A 3 -5.45 25.36 30.93
CA VAL A 3 -5.41 24.03 31.60
C VAL A 3 -6.25 24.00 32.89
N ALA A 4 -6.42 25.15 33.55
CA ALA A 4 -7.25 25.31 34.73
C ALA A 4 -8.75 25.06 34.50
N GLN A 5 -9.29 25.43 33.33
CA GLN A 5 -10.71 25.27 33.01
C GLN A 5 -11.07 23.81 32.71
N GLN A 6 -10.22 23.10 31.96
CA GLN A 6 -10.41 21.68 31.65
C GLN A 6 -10.40 20.82 32.92
N ARG A 7 -9.48 21.13 33.85
CA ARG A 7 -9.39 20.42 35.14
C ARG A 7 -10.64 20.61 36.00
N SER A 8 -11.22 21.82 36.01
CA SER A 8 -12.46 22.12 36.73
C SER A 8 -13.65 21.31 36.21
N ILE A 9 -13.75 21.10 34.89
CA ILE A 9 -14.81 20.28 34.28
C ILE A 9 -14.67 18.82 34.68
N LEU A 10 -13.45 18.27 34.59
CA LEU A 10 -13.18 16.87 34.98
C LEU A 10 -13.46 16.62 36.48
N GLU A 11 -13.14 17.58 37.35
CA GLU A 11 -13.44 17.49 38.79
C GLU A 11 -14.96 17.56 39.09
N ARG A 12 -15.77 18.20 38.25
CA ARG A 12 -17.24 18.19 38.35
C ARG A 12 -17.84 16.85 37.89
N VAL A 13 -17.28 16.23 36.84
CA VAL A 13 -17.68 14.88 36.40
C VAL A 13 -17.35 13.85 37.48
N ALA A 14 -16.15 13.91 38.06
CA ALA A 14 -15.71 12.98 39.11
C ALA A 14 -16.59 13.06 40.38
N ARG A 15 -17.19 14.23 40.64
CA ARG A 15 -18.13 14.45 41.75
C ARG A 15 -19.59 14.13 41.39
N GLY A 16 -19.88 13.75 40.14
CA GLY A 16 -21.23 13.48 39.65
C GLY A 16 -22.12 14.73 39.55
N GLU A 17 -21.52 15.93 39.54
CA GLU A 17 -22.26 17.20 39.43
C GLU A 17 -22.72 17.49 38.00
N ILE A 18 -22.02 16.91 37.02
CA ILE A 18 -22.39 16.94 35.60
C ILE A 18 -22.22 15.55 34.99
N SER A 19 -23.05 15.24 33.99
CA SER A 19 -22.91 14.02 33.21
C SER A 19 -21.68 14.10 32.28
N PRO A 20 -21.12 12.95 31.85
CA PRO A 20 -20.08 12.93 30.83
C PRO A 20 -20.49 13.68 29.55
N ASP A 21 -21.74 13.52 29.10
CA ASP A 21 -22.26 14.18 27.90
C ASP A 21 -22.31 15.71 28.03
N ASP A 22 -22.63 16.23 29.22
CA ASP A 22 -22.63 17.68 29.46
C ASP A 22 -21.20 18.24 29.57
N ALA A 23 -20.27 17.45 30.11
CA ALA A 23 -18.86 17.82 30.17
C ALA A 23 -18.21 17.90 28.78
N GLU A 24 -18.59 17.00 27.86
CA GLU A 24 -18.15 17.04 26.46
C GLU A 24 -18.63 18.33 25.77
N ARG A 25 -19.88 18.74 25.97
CA ARG A 25 -20.40 20.01 25.44
C ARG A 25 -19.71 21.24 26.02
N GLU A 26 -19.46 21.26 27.33
CA GLU A 26 -18.72 22.35 27.96
C GLU A 26 -17.27 22.42 27.43
N LEU A 27 -16.60 21.27 27.23
CA LEU A 27 -15.25 21.22 26.65
C LEU A 27 -15.23 21.70 25.20
N ALA A 28 -16.19 21.27 24.38
CA ALA A 28 -16.31 21.72 22.99
C ALA A 28 -16.53 23.23 22.87
N SER A 29 -17.29 23.84 23.80
CA SER A 29 -17.51 25.30 23.82
C SER A 29 -16.26 26.12 24.19
N LEU A 30 -15.25 25.48 24.79
CA LEU A 30 -14.00 26.13 25.19
C LEU A 30 -12.92 26.07 24.11
N ASP A 31 -13.17 25.36 23.02
CA ASP A 31 -12.30 25.36 21.85
C ASP A 31 -12.71 26.48 20.88
N PRO A 32 -11.98 27.61 20.83
CA PRO A 32 -12.31 28.73 19.94
C PRO A 32 -12.16 28.38 18.45
N SER A 33 -11.58 27.22 18.10
CA SER A 33 -11.45 26.78 16.71
C SER A 33 -12.73 26.18 16.12
N GLN A 34 -13.74 25.86 16.96
CA GLN A 34 -15.05 25.38 16.50
C GLN A 34 -16.14 26.46 16.42
N GLN A 35 -15.81 27.74 16.68
CA GLN A 35 -16.80 28.79 16.55
C GLN A 35 -17.18 28.94 15.05
N PRO A 36 -18.43 28.68 14.65
CA PRO A 36 -18.83 28.73 13.25
C PRO A 36 -18.56 30.12 12.71
N ASN A 37 -17.83 30.18 11.61
CA ASN A 37 -17.47 31.42 10.94
C ASN A 37 -18.79 32.08 10.48
N PRO A 38 -19.13 33.32 10.91
CA PRO A 38 -20.43 33.95 10.61
C PRO A 38 -20.62 34.35 9.14
N SER A 39 -19.84 33.78 8.22
CA SER A 39 -19.82 34.09 6.79
C SER A 39 -20.37 32.96 5.92
N ASP A 40 -20.89 31.87 6.50
CA ASP A 40 -21.49 30.82 5.67
C ASP A 40 -22.84 31.30 5.08
N PRO A 41 -22.94 31.40 3.74
CA PRO A 41 -24.17 31.77 3.07
C PRO A 41 -25.27 30.71 3.32
N PRO A 42 -26.55 31.10 3.23
CA PRO A 42 -27.66 30.20 3.46
C PRO A 42 -27.56 28.95 2.58
N VAL A 43 -27.61 27.78 3.21
CA VAL A 43 -27.58 26.48 2.52
C VAL A 43 -28.77 26.42 1.55
N PRO A 44 -28.54 26.17 0.24
CA PRO A 44 -29.60 26.09 -0.74
C PRO A 44 -30.58 24.94 -0.41
N PRO A 45 -31.85 25.04 -0.83
CA PRO A 45 -32.84 24.02 -0.57
C PRO A 45 -32.40 22.67 -1.15
N VAL A 46 -32.48 21.63 -0.30
CA VAL A 46 -32.14 20.26 -0.68
C VAL A 46 -33.09 19.82 -1.81
N PRO A 47 -32.56 19.38 -2.97
CA PRO A 47 -33.39 18.91 -4.07
C PRO A 47 -34.20 17.66 -3.67
N PRO A 48 -35.38 17.45 -4.28
CA PRO A 48 -36.23 16.31 -3.98
C PRO A 48 -35.49 15.00 -4.24
N VAL A 49 -35.58 14.08 -3.28
CA VAL A 49 -34.98 12.75 -3.35
C VAL A 49 -35.55 12.01 -4.55
N PRO A 50 -34.71 11.50 -5.48
CA PRO A 50 -35.17 10.70 -6.60
C PRO A 50 -35.93 9.47 -6.11
N MET A 51 -37.06 9.17 -6.74
CA MET A 51 -37.83 7.97 -6.42
C MET A 51 -36.97 6.72 -6.62
N ALA A 52 -37.04 5.82 -5.64
CA ALA A 52 -36.31 4.55 -5.66
C ALA A 52 -36.61 3.78 -6.97
N PRO A 53 -35.57 3.29 -7.68
CA PRO A 53 -35.74 2.48 -8.89
C PRO A 53 -36.58 1.24 -8.61
N ALA A 54 -37.45 0.90 -9.56
CA ALA A 54 -38.26 -0.32 -9.50
C ALA A 54 -37.35 -1.56 -9.40
N ALA A 55 -37.76 -2.52 -8.57
CA ALA A 55 -37.04 -3.77 -8.35
C ALA A 55 -36.79 -4.49 -9.69
N PRO A 56 -35.56 -5.01 -9.93
CA PRO A 56 -35.23 -5.71 -11.15
C PRO A 56 -36.09 -6.98 -11.31
N PRO A 57 -36.45 -7.35 -12.56
CA PRO A 57 -37.22 -8.56 -12.82
C PRO A 57 -36.44 -9.80 -12.39
N THR A 58 -37.16 -10.79 -11.87
CA THR A 58 -36.63 -12.08 -11.44
C THR A 58 -35.92 -12.79 -12.61
N PRO A 59 -34.69 -13.29 -12.44
CA PRO A 59 -33.97 -14.01 -13.48
C PRO A 59 -34.74 -15.24 -13.97
N ALA A 60 -34.77 -15.45 -15.28
CA ALA A 60 -35.37 -16.64 -15.87
C ALA A 60 -34.58 -17.90 -15.50
N THR A 61 -35.30 -19.00 -15.26
CA THR A 61 -34.74 -20.31 -14.95
C THR A 61 -33.75 -20.75 -16.03
N PRO A 62 -32.50 -21.13 -15.68
CA PRO A 62 -31.52 -21.60 -16.64
C PRO A 62 -32.00 -22.85 -17.39
N ALA A 63 -31.82 -22.84 -18.70
CA ALA A 63 -32.10 -24.01 -19.54
C ALA A 63 -31.14 -25.15 -19.21
N THR A 64 -31.67 -26.38 -19.18
CA THR A 64 -30.90 -27.61 -18.99
C THR A 64 -29.83 -27.75 -20.09
N PRO A 65 -28.54 -27.93 -19.74
CA PRO A 65 -27.48 -28.11 -20.72
C PRO A 65 -27.72 -29.35 -21.61
N ALA A 66 -27.50 -29.18 -22.92
CA ALA A 66 -27.54 -30.29 -23.87
C ALA A 66 -26.37 -31.26 -23.60
N ALA A 67 -26.64 -32.55 -23.80
CA ALA A 67 -25.67 -33.61 -23.63
C ALA A 67 -24.42 -33.40 -24.54
N PRO A 68 -23.20 -33.66 -24.04
CA PRO A 68 -21.97 -33.51 -24.82
C PRO A 68 -21.97 -34.38 -26.09
N ALA A 69 -21.57 -33.78 -27.20
CA ALA A 69 -21.30 -34.50 -28.44
C ALA A 69 -20.07 -35.41 -28.28
N ALA A 70 -20.12 -36.57 -28.94
CA ALA A 70 -19.02 -37.53 -28.94
C ALA A 70 -17.71 -36.91 -29.47
N PRO A 71 -16.56 -37.22 -28.85
CA PRO A 71 -15.29 -36.61 -29.24
C PRO A 71 -14.88 -37.04 -30.66
N PRO A 72 -14.40 -36.10 -31.50
CA PRO A 72 -13.82 -36.43 -32.79
C PRO A 72 -12.47 -37.13 -32.63
N MET A 73 -12.15 -38.01 -33.59
CA MET A 73 -10.87 -38.73 -33.68
C MET A 73 -9.67 -37.76 -33.71
N PRO A 74 -8.51 -38.18 -33.17
CA PRO A 74 -7.31 -37.33 -33.13
C PRO A 74 -6.87 -36.90 -34.52
N ALA A 75 -6.80 -35.59 -34.74
CA ALA A 75 -6.12 -34.99 -35.87
C ALA A 75 -4.60 -35.06 -35.67
N ALA A 76 -3.87 -35.22 -36.77
CA ALA A 76 -2.41 -35.25 -36.81
C ALA A 76 -1.78 -33.99 -36.17
N PRO A 77 -0.59 -34.11 -35.55
CA PRO A 77 0.04 -33.01 -34.82
C PRO A 77 0.33 -31.83 -35.75
N ALA A 78 -0.33 -30.71 -35.49
CA ALA A 78 0.03 -29.42 -36.06
C ALA A 78 1.25 -28.87 -35.31
N THR A 79 2.25 -28.44 -36.06
CA THR A 79 3.39 -27.66 -35.56
C THR A 79 2.85 -26.41 -34.88
N VAL A 80 2.99 -26.33 -33.55
CA VAL A 80 2.68 -25.13 -32.78
C VAL A 80 3.81 -24.15 -33.03
N GLU A 81 3.53 -23.10 -33.81
CA GLU A 81 4.34 -21.89 -33.79
C GLU A 81 4.20 -21.31 -32.37
N GLN A 82 5.22 -21.55 -31.54
CA GLN A 82 5.37 -20.88 -30.25
C GLN A 82 5.51 -19.40 -30.53
N SER A 83 4.41 -18.67 -30.43
CA SER A 83 4.44 -17.22 -30.30
C SER A 83 5.20 -16.92 -29.01
N THR A 84 6.46 -16.52 -29.14
CA THR A 84 7.24 -15.93 -28.07
C THR A 84 6.53 -14.62 -27.71
N THR A 85 5.61 -14.68 -26.74
CA THR A 85 5.07 -13.47 -26.13
C THR A 85 6.24 -12.80 -25.45
N GLU A 86 6.76 -11.72 -26.04
CA GLU A 86 7.66 -10.81 -25.34
C GLU A 86 6.91 -10.37 -24.09
N SER A 87 7.33 -10.88 -22.93
CA SER A 87 6.76 -10.50 -21.64
C SER A 87 7.17 -9.08 -21.37
N SER A 88 6.38 -8.10 -21.82
CA SER A 88 6.60 -6.72 -21.42
C SER A 88 6.36 -6.63 -19.91
N THR A 89 7.34 -6.08 -19.20
CA THR A 89 7.23 -5.86 -17.76
C THR A 89 6.58 -4.51 -17.55
N LEU A 90 5.49 -4.47 -16.78
CA LEU A 90 4.83 -3.22 -16.41
C LEU A 90 5.75 -2.40 -15.49
N THR A 91 5.91 -1.11 -15.76
CA THR A 91 6.60 -0.16 -14.89
C THR A 91 5.56 0.72 -14.20
N VAL A 92 5.60 0.76 -12.87
CA VAL A 92 4.68 1.55 -12.04
C VAL A 92 5.50 2.59 -11.27
N HIS A 93 5.21 3.86 -11.50
CA HIS A 93 5.80 4.97 -10.78
C HIS A 93 4.73 5.66 -9.92
N ALA A 94 4.77 5.46 -8.62
CA ALA A 94 3.81 6.01 -7.67
C ALA A 94 4.48 7.06 -6.78
N SER A 95 4.05 8.33 -6.91
CA SER A 95 4.48 9.44 -6.05
C SER A 95 3.31 9.90 -5.18
N LEU A 96 3.38 9.57 -3.89
CA LEU A 96 2.25 9.67 -2.97
C LEU A 96 2.60 10.50 -1.74
N ASN A 97 1.60 11.23 -1.24
CA ASN A 97 1.64 11.84 0.09
C ASN A 97 0.67 11.07 0.99
N ALA A 98 1.17 10.45 2.07
CA ALA A 98 0.32 9.74 3.02
C ALA A 98 0.27 10.46 4.37
N ALA A 99 -0.94 10.50 4.94
CA ALA A 99 -1.15 10.94 6.32
C ALA A 99 -1.21 9.77 7.32
N GLY A 100 -0.97 8.55 6.83
CA GLY A 100 -1.34 7.28 7.47
C GLY A 100 -0.54 6.10 6.92
N THR A 101 -1.05 4.89 7.10
CA THR A 101 -0.45 3.69 6.48
C THR A 101 -1.02 3.43 5.08
N ILE A 102 -0.14 3.22 4.10
CA ILE A 102 -0.49 2.67 2.79
C ILE A 102 -0.03 1.22 2.69
N GLU A 103 -0.92 0.34 2.22
CA GLU A 103 -0.57 -1.01 1.79
C GLU A 103 -0.39 -1.04 0.28
N VAL A 104 0.70 -1.64 -0.20
CA VAL A 104 0.95 -1.93 -1.60
C VAL A 104 0.95 -3.45 -1.77
N ALA A 105 -0.10 -3.99 -2.37
CA ALA A 105 -0.21 -5.40 -2.67
C ALA A 105 0.25 -5.67 -4.11
N CYS A 106 1.39 -6.33 -4.23
CA CYS A 106 1.91 -6.85 -5.49
C CYS A 106 1.26 -8.24 -5.72
N ASP A 107 0.18 -8.27 -6.50
CA ASP A 107 -0.65 -9.46 -6.73
C ASP A 107 -0.30 -10.13 -8.06
N GLY A 108 -0.11 -11.46 -8.03
CA GLY A 108 0.21 -12.25 -9.21
C GLY A 108 -0.95 -12.41 -10.18
N GLU A 109 -2.19 -12.19 -9.70
CA GLU A 109 -3.41 -12.24 -10.51
C GLU A 109 -3.86 -10.84 -10.98
N ALA A 110 -3.17 -9.78 -10.55
CA ALA A 110 -3.46 -8.43 -10.99
C ALA A 110 -2.90 -8.18 -12.40
N ASP A 111 -3.80 -7.81 -13.32
CA ASP A 111 -3.44 -7.42 -14.69
C ASP A 111 -3.17 -5.90 -14.83
N ASP A 112 -3.50 -5.11 -13.80
CA ASP A 112 -3.43 -3.64 -13.86
C ASP A 112 -3.16 -3.01 -12.49
N VAL A 113 -3.12 -1.68 -12.43
CA VAL A 113 -2.94 -0.88 -11.22
C VAL A 113 -4.27 -0.25 -10.80
N TRP A 114 -4.65 -0.41 -9.54
CA TRP A 114 -5.83 0.26 -8.98
C TRP A 114 -5.72 0.49 -7.48
N PHE A 115 -6.66 1.28 -6.94
CA PHE A 115 -6.74 1.57 -5.51
C PHE A 115 -8.03 1.05 -4.90
N GLU A 116 -7.94 0.67 -3.63
CA GLU A 116 -9.07 0.58 -2.71
C GLU A 116 -8.86 1.57 -1.55
N GLY A 117 -9.93 2.22 -1.09
CA GLY A 117 -9.86 3.18 0.02
C GLY A 117 -9.72 4.65 -0.41
N PRO A 118 -9.33 5.54 0.52
CA PRO A 118 -9.33 7.00 0.33
C PRO A 118 -8.12 7.46 -0.50
N TYR A 119 -8.31 7.52 -1.82
CA TYR A 119 -7.34 8.07 -2.77
C TYR A 119 -7.86 9.35 -3.44
N ARG A 120 -6.99 10.36 -3.54
CA ARG A 120 -7.24 11.57 -4.34
C ARG A 120 -6.02 11.90 -5.20
N GLY A 121 -6.15 11.70 -6.51
CA GLY A 121 -5.04 11.92 -7.43
C GLY A 121 -5.39 11.57 -8.88
N SER A 122 -4.35 11.29 -9.67
CA SER A 122 -4.44 10.84 -11.06
C SER A 122 -3.71 9.51 -11.25
N ILE A 123 -4.24 8.70 -12.16
CA ILE A 123 -3.55 7.52 -12.68
C ILE A 123 -3.48 7.74 -14.18
N GLU A 124 -2.26 7.85 -14.71
CA GLU A 124 -1.99 8.05 -16.12
C GLU A 124 -1.27 6.83 -16.68
N ARG A 125 -1.68 6.39 -17.87
CA ARG A 125 -1.09 5.22 -18.52
C ARG A 125 -0.57 5.59 -19.90
N ASP A 126 0.68 5.20 -20.15
CA ASP A 126 1.33 5.27 -21.46
C ASP A 126 1.99 3.91 -21.78
N GLY A 127 1.22 3.06 -22.46
CA GLY A 127 1.62 1.67 -22.75
C GLY A 127 1.80 0.84 -21.47
N ASP A 128 3.02 0.34 -21.28
CA ASP A 128 3.43 -0.45 -20.11
C ASP A 128 3.93 0.42 -18.94
N ASN A 129 3.82 1.75 -19.03
CA ASN A 129 4.15 2.67 -17.95
C ASN A 129 2.88 3.20 -17.31
N VAL A 130 2.77 3.06 -15.99
CA VAL A 130 1.71 3.62 -15.17
C VAL A 130 2.31 4.66 -14.23
N HIS A 131 1.82 5.89 -14.31
CA HIS A 131 2.18 6.96 -13.40
C HIS A 131 1.02 7.25 -12.46
N VAL A 132 1.30 7.24 -11.17
CA VAL A 132 0.33 7.50 -10.10
C VAL A 132 0.83 8.68 -9.29
N GLU A 133 0.00 9.70 -9.15
CA GLU A 133 0.30 10.88 -8.32
C GLU A 133 -0.91 11.21 -7.44
N GLY A 134 -0.71 11.38 -6.14
CA GLY A 134 -1.82 11.81 -5.30
C GLY A 134 -1.59 11.84 -3.79
N GLN A 135 -2.70 11.93 -3.08
CA GLN A 135 -2.80 11.88 -1.63
C GLN A 135 -3.58 10.63 -1.23
N VAL A 136 -3.08 9.92 -0.22
CA VAL A 136 -3.71 8.72 0.34
C VAL A 136 -3.99 8.92 1.82
N GLY A 137 -5.15 8.44 2.26
CA GLY A 137 -5.51 8.38 3.68
C GLY A 137 -5.10 7.05 4.33
N ASP A 138 -5.47 6.90 5.59
CA ASP A 138 -5.42 5.60 6.28
C ASP A 138 -6.23 4.54 5.51
N ASP A 139 -5.84 3.27 5.67
CA ASP A 139 -6.50 2.11 5.08
C ASP A 139 -6.59 2.16 3.53
N THR A 140 -5.59 2.78 2.89
CA THR A 140 -5.49 2.77 1.43
C THR A 140 -4.68 1.56 0.96
N LEU A 141 -5.22 0.83 0.00
CA LEU A 141 -4.57 -0.27 -0.69
C LEU A 141 -4.28 0.12 -2.13
N LEU A 142 -3.02 0.09 -2.54
CA LEU A 142 -2.58 0.14 -3.93
C LEU A 142 -2.30 -1.28 -4.40
N VAL A 143 -3.03 -1.76 -5.41
CA VAL A 143 -2.77 -3.06 -6.02
C VAL A 143 -1.95 -2.85 -7.29
N VAL A 144 -0.88 -3.63 -7.43
CA VAL A 144 0.02 -3.65 -8.60
C VAL A 144 0.32 -5.10 -9.01
N PRO A 145 0.65 -5.38 -10.28
CA PRO A 145 1.07 -6.73 -10.68
C PRO A 145 2.36 -7.17 -9.97
N ALA A 146 2.45 -8.43 -9.54
CA ALA A 146 3.57 -8.93 -8.72
C ALA A 146 4.96 -8.78 -9.36
N ASN A 147 5.01 -8.90 -10.69
CA ASN A 147 6.25 -8.85 -11.47
C ASN A 147 6.55 -7.44 -12.01
N ALA A 148 5.78 -6.41 -11.62
CA ALA A 148 6.01 -5.05 -12.08
C ALA A 148 7.34 -4.49 -11.54
N GLN A 149 7.93 -3.57 -12.29
CA GLN A 149 8.99 -2.69 -11.78
C GLN A 149 8.31 -1.57 -11.00
N LEU A 150 8.42 -1.59 -9.67
CA LEU A 150 7.75 -0.63 -8.79
C LEU A 150 8.71 0.45 -8.33
N HIS A 151 8.46 1.70 -8.73
CA HIS A 151 9.05 2.90 -8.13
C HIS A 151 8.01 3.55 -7.23
N LEU A 152 8.26 3.55 -5.92
CA LEU A 152 7.39 4.15 -4.91
C LEU A 152 8.10 5.29 -4.19
N GLU A 153 7.63 6.51 -4.41
CA GLU A 153 8.01 7.69 -3.63
C GLU A 153 6.89 7.98 -2.61
N LEU A 154 7.24 8.00 -1.33
CA LEU A 154 6.29 8.26 -0.25
C LEU A 154 6.73 9.43 0.63
N ASN A 155 5.89 10.46 0.62
CA ASN A 155 6.04 11.67 1.41
C ASN A 155 5.16 11.60 2.67
N GLY A 156 5.72 11.03 3.74
CA GLY A 156 5.02 10.86 5.02
C GLY A 156 4.20 9.58 5.08
N GLY A 157 3.91 9.12 6.29
CA GLY A 157 3.12 7.91 6.54
C GLY A 157 3.93 6.62 6.46
N ASP A 158 3.32 5.51 6.87
CA ASP A 158 3.97 4.20 6.88
C ASP A 158 3.67 3.44 5.59
N ALA A 159 4.61 2.61 5.14
CA ALA A 159 4.46 1.80 3.94
C ALA A 159 4.53 0.31 4.27
N LEU A 160 3.57 -0.46 3.77
CA LEU A 160 3.59 -1.93 3.77
C LEU A 160 3.53 -2.44 2.34
N VAL A 161 4.65 -2.89 1.79
CA VAL A 161 4.74 -3.48 0.45
C VAL A 161 4.79 -5.01 0.58
N ARG A 162 3.95 -5.74 -0.16
CA ARG A 162 3.80 -7.20 -0.02
C ARG A 162 3.72 -7.90 -1.36
N GLY A 163 4.26 -9.11 -1.43
CA GLY A 163 4.15 -9.98 -2.61
C GLY A 163 5.01 -9.55 -3.79
N LEU A 164 5.98 -8.65 -3.57
CA LEU A 164 6.83 -8.15 -4.63
C LEU A 164 7.73 -9.27 -5.17
N ARG A 165 7.73 -9.46 -6.50
CA ARG A 165 8.65 -10.36 -7.22
C ARG A 165 9.52 -9.64 -8.25
N GLY A 166 9.08 -8.46 -8.71
CA GLY A 166 9.85 -7.61 -9.61
C GLY A 166 10.90 -6.74 -8.90
N SER A 167 11.51 -5.81 -9.64
CA SER A 167 12.43 -4.83 -9.09
C SER A 167 11.69 -3.74 -8.31
N PHE A 168 12.33 -3.20 -7.28
CA PHE A 168 11.76 -2.17 -6.43
C PHE A 168 12.70 -0.99 -6.22
N HIS A 169 12.19 0.21 -6.37
CA HIS A 169 12.85 1.45 -6.02
C HIS A 169 11.95 2.22 -5.05
N GLY A 170 12.38 2.36 -3.81
CA GLY A 170 11.58 3.00 -2.77
C GLY A 170 12.26 4.23 -2.19
N ASP A 171 11.64 5.40 -2.32
CA ASP A 171 12.10 6.66 -1.74
C ASP A 171 11.15 7.08 -0.60
N PHE A 172 11.60 6.95 0.64
CA PHE A 172 10.78 7.20 1.83
C PHE A 172 11.31 8.36 2.65
N ASN A 173 10.54 9.44 2.69
CA ASN A 173 10.95 10.65 3.42
C ASN A 173 10.72 10.54 4.93
N VAL A 174 9.54 10.06 5.35
CA VAL A 174 9.16 9.92 6.77
C VAL A 174 8.18 8.76 6.93
N GLY A 175 8.48 7.86 7.86
CA GLY A 175 7.58 6.78 8.30
C GLY A 175 8.26 5.43 8.33
N ASP A 176 7.60 4.43 8.92
CA ASP A 176 8.12 3.07 8.96
C ASP A 176 7.83 2.35 7.63
N VAL A 177 8.81 1.62 7.13
CA VAL A 177 8.73 0.87 5.87
C VAL A 177 8.83 -0.61 6.17
N ARG A 178 7.85 -1.38 5.69
CA ARG A 178 7.91 -2.84 5.68
C ARG A 178 7.80 -3.34 4.24
N LEU A 179 8.82 -4.07 3.79
CA LEU A 179 8.88 -4.70 2.48
C LEU A 179 8.88 -6.22 2.63
N GLU A 180 7.88 -6.90 2.07
CA GLU A 180 7.82 -8.36 1.97
C GLU A 180 7.99 -8.77 0.49
N ALA A 181 9.12 -9.40 0.17
CA ALA A 181 9.54 -9.63 -1.22
C ALA A 181 10.20 -11.00 -1.45
N GLU A 182 10.07 -11.51 -2.67
CA GLU A 182 10.77 -12.67 -3.21
C GLU A 182 11.71 -12.18 -4.33
N LEU A 183 12.98 -11.97 -4.01
CA LEU A 183 13.96 -11.36 -4.92
C LEU A 183 14.88 -12.42 -5.50
N THR A 184 14.66 -12.81 -6.76
CA THR A 184 15.48 -13.82 -7.45
C THR A 184 16.35 -13.25 -8.56
N GLU A 185 16.01 -12.06 -9.06
CA GLU A 185 16.77 -11.35 -10.09
C GLU A 185 16.62 -9.82 -9.97
N GLY A 186 17.40 -9.10 -10.76
CA GLY A 186 17.33 -7.65 -10.86
C GLY A 186 18.00 -6.91 -9.70
N GLU A 187 17.75 -5.60 -9.67
CA GLU A 187 18.28 -4.68 -8.67
C GLU A 187 17.13 -3.98 -7.98
N SER A 188 17.17 -3.93 -6.65
CA SER A 188 16.23 -3.19 -5.83
C SER A 188 16.98 -2.22 -4.93
N HIS A 189 16.41 -1.04 -4.75
CA HIS A 189 16.97 0.04 -3.97
C HIS A 189 15.91 0.57 -3.00
N LEU A 190 16.31 0.79 -1.75
CA LEU A 190 15.44 1.33 -0.72
C LEU A 190 16.19 2.45 0.00
N ASP A 191 15.73 3.67 -0.22
CA ASP A 191 16.19 4.90 0.42
C ASP A 191 15.18 5.32 1.50
N ALA A 192 15.60 5.28 2.77
CA ALA A 192 14.77 5.73 3.89
C ALA A 192 15.45 6.84 4.70
N ASN A 193 14.88 8.04 4.68
CA ASN A 193 15.44 9.19 5.38
C ASN A 193 15.14 9.15 6.89
N ALA A 194 13.88 8.90 7.28
CA ALA A 194 13.46 8.83 8.68
C ALA A 194 12.37 7.77 8.91
N GLY A 195 12.54 6.96 9.98
CA GLY A 195 11.67 5.83 10.32
C GLY A 195 12.43 4.50 10.21
N ASN A 196 11.82 3.40 10.63
CA ASN A 196 12.45 2.08 10.62
C ASN A 196 12.22 1.36 9.29
N VAL A 197 13.18 0.56 8.87
CA VAL A 197 13.05 -0.28 7.68
C VAL A 197 13.07 -1.74 8.10
N THR A 198 11.99 -2.46 7.80
CA THR A 198 11.91 -3.91 7.95
C THR A 198 11.77 -4.55 6.58
N VAL A 199 12.74 -5.38 6.20
CA VAL A 199 12.65 -6.22 5.00
C VAL A 199 12.43 -7.66 5.43
N VAL A 200 11.42 -8.31 4.86
CA VAL A 200 11.13 -9.74 5.02
C VAL A 200 11.30 -10.40 3.66
N LEU A 201 12.37 -11.18 3.51
CA LEU A 201 12.68 -11.90 2.30
C LEU A 201 12.04 -13.29 2.33
N SER A 202 11.43 -13.70 1.21
CA SER A 202 11.03 -15.09 1.02
C SER A 202 12.24 -16.02 1.18
N PRO A 203 12.10 -17.21 1.80
CA PRO A 203 13.15 -18.23 1.85
C PRO A 203 13.67 -18.66 0.47
N ASP A 204 12.86 -18.49 -0.58
CA ASP A 204 13.19 -18.82 -1.96
C ASP A 204 13.94 -17.67 -2.69
N SER A 205 14.18 -16.55 -2.02
CA SER A 205 14.95 -15.44 -2.59
C SER A 205 16.42 -15.83 -2.80
N ASP A 206 17.01 -15.28 -3.86
CA ASP A 206 18.41 -15.42 -4.23
C ASP A 206 19.01 -14.01 -4.37
N VAL A 207 19.44 -13.43 -3.26
CA VAL A 207 19.72 -11.99 -3.15
C VAL A 207 20.94 -11.67 -2.31
N ARG A 208 21.74 -10.74 -2.81
CA ARG A 208 22.78 -10.04 -2.06
C ARG A 208 22.20 -8.75 -1.50
N VAL A 209 22.24 -8.62 -0.18
CA VAL A 209 21.77 -7.45 0.56
C VAL A 209 22.97 -6.60 0.96
N VAL A 210 22.93 -5.31 0.61
CA VAL A 210 23.94 -4.31 0.95
C VAL A 210 23.28 -3.21 1.78
N VAL A 211 23.71 -3.05 3.02
CA VAL A 211 23.18 -2.02 3.93
C VAL A 211 24.24 -0.95 4.16
N ARG A 212 23.86 0.29 3.84
CA ARG A 212 24.70 1.49 3.91
C ARG A 212 24.17 2.53 4.92
N CYS A 213 23.50 2.07 5.97
CA CYS A 213 23.03 2.96 7.03
C CYS A 213 24.12 3.22 8.09
N PRO A 214 24.29 4.46 8.60
CA PRO A 214 25.17 4.74 9.73
C PRO A 214 24.59 4.27 11.08
N ALA A 215 23.31 3.89 11.12
CA ALA A 215 22.62 3.43 12.33
C ALA A 215 22.78 1.91 12.59
N GLU A 216 22.06 1.40 13.59
CA GLU A 216 22.04 -0.02 13.95
C GLU A 216 21.25 -0.85 12.92
N TYR A 217 21.72 -2.06 12.65
CA TYR A 217 21.01 -2.99 11.80
C TYR A 217 21.06 -4.43 12.34
N GLY A 218 19.93 -5.12 12.23
CA GLY A 218 19.74 -6.52 12.60
C GLY A 218 19.55 -7.39 11.36
N MET A 219 20.21 -8.55 11.33
CA MET A 219 20.16 -9.51 10.23
C MET A 219 19.73 -10.87 10.76
N ASP A 220 18.85 -11.55 10.02
CA ASP A 220 18.52 -12.97 10.21
C ASP A 220 19.78 -13.83 10.20
N ASP A 221 19.81 -14.91 10.99
CA ASP A 221 20.95 -15.81 11.07
C ASP A 221 21.11 -16.72 9.84
N ARG A 222 20.08 -16.82 9.00
CA ARG A 222 20.13 -17.50 7.70
C ARG A 222 20.88 -16.70 6.63
N LEU A 223 21.07 -15.40 6.82
CA LEU A 223 21.85 -14.56 5.92
C LEU A 223 23.35 -14.80 6.14
N THR A 224 24.08 -15.19 5.10
CA THR A 224 25.53 -15.39 5.19
C THR A 224 26.23 -14.04 5.03
N LYS A 225 26.99 -13.63 6.04
CA LYS A 225 27.78 -12.39 5.98
C LYS A 225 28.93 -12.54 4.99
N ALA A 226 28.89 -11.77 3.90
CA ALA A 226 29.94 -11.75 2.87
C ALA A 226 30.93 -10.59 3.08
N GLY A 227 30.49 -9.50 3.72
CA GLY A 227 31.30 -8.30 3.90
C GLY A 227 30.82 -7.39 5.03
N ARG A 228 31.36 -6.17 5.07
CA ARG A 228 30.87 -5.14 6.00
C ARG A 228 29.56 -4.58 5.48
N GLY A 229 28.46 -4.87 6.17
CA GLY A 229 27.12 -4.46 5.73
C GLY A 229 26.62 -5.26 4.52
N GLU A 230 27.31 -6.33 4.13
CA GLU A 230 26.95 -7.14 2.96
C GLU A 230 26.64 -8.57 3.40
N TYR A 231 25.47 -9.06 3.00
CA TYR A 231 24.91 -10.34 3.36
C TYR A 231 24.32 -11.01 2.12
N VAL A 232 24.30 -12.34 2.11
CA VAL A 232 23.81 -13.12 0.97
C VAL A 232 22.82 -14.18 1.45
N LEU A 233 21.72 -14.30 0.74
CA LEU A 233 20.76 -15.39 0.80
C LEU A 233 20.76 -16.08 -0.56
N GLY A 234 20.91 -17.41 -0.60
CA GLY A 234 21.10 -18.13 -1.86
C GLY A 234 22.51 -17.92 -2.45
N GLU A 235 22.57 -17.70 -3.76
CA GLU A 235 23.79 -17.45 -4.54
C GLU A 235 24.11 -15.94 -4.70
N GLY A 236 23.17 -15.07 -4.35
CA GLY A 236 23.25 -13.62 -4.50
C GLY A 236 22.98 -13.13 -5.94
N THR A 237 22.06 -13.75 -6.67
CA THR A 237 21.74 -13.38 -8.06
C THR A 237 21.11 -11.99 -8.18
N ALA A 238 20.17 -11.65 -7.30
CA ALA A 238 19.60 -10.31 -7.18
C ALA A 238 20.43 -9.41 -6.27
N LEU A 239 20.24 -8.10 -6.40
CA LEU A 239 20.81 -7.09 -5.49
C LEU A 239 19.70 -6.33 -4.77
N LEU A 240 19.81 -6.21 -3.45
CA LEU A 240 19.02 -5.27 -2.64
C LEU A 240 19.98 -4.31 -1.94
N GLU A 241 19.95 -3.04 -2.32
CA GLU A 241 20.64 -1.96 -1.62
C GLU A 241 19.66 -1.24 -0.68
N ILE A 242 20.08 -1.06 0.57
CA ILE A 242 19.32 -0.33 1.59
C ILE A 242 20.20 0.81 2.08
N ASP A 243 19.79 2.02 1.73
CA ASP A 243 20.40 3.27 2.10
C ASP A 243 19.45 4.00 3.07
N GLY A 244 20.02 4.69 4.05
CA GLY A 244 19.19 5.43 4.99
C GLY A 244 19.98 6.28 5.96
N ASN A 245 19.35 7.35 6.44
CA ASN A 245 20.02 8.35 7.28
C ASN A 245 19.75 8.11 8.78
N LEU A 246 18.49 7.84 9.16
CA LEU A 246 18.05 7.74 10.56
C LEU A 246 17.21 6.47 10.84
N ALA A 247 17.40 5.41 10.08
CA ALA A 247 16.59 4.18 10.17
C ALA A 247 17.30 3.04 10.92
N GLU A 248 16.63 2.40 11.88
CA GLU A 248 16.99 1.02 12.23
C GLU A 248 16.59 0.13 11.06
N VAL A 249 17.52 -0.72 10.61
CA VAL A 249 17.28 -1.66 9.51
C VAL A 249 17.23 -3.08 10.04
N SER A 250 16.11 -3.78 9.85
CA SER A 250 15.99 -5.21 10.13
C SER A 250 15.72 -5.98 8.85
N VAL A 251 16.60 -6.92 8.52
CA VAL A 251 16.39 -7.86 7.41
C VAL A 251 16.14 -9.25 7.98
N ARG A 252 14.98 -9.81 7.64
CA ARG A 252 14.49 -11.11 8.10
C ARG A 252 14.24 -12.01 6.91
N VAL A 253 14.25 -13.31 7.13
CA VAL A 253 13.76 -14.28 6.15
C VAL A 253 12.44 -14.85 6.69
N GLY A 254 11.37 -14.95 5.91
CA GLY A 254 10.06 -15.27 6.51
C GLY A 254 8.94 -15.54 5.53
#